data_AF-A0A812UEB9-F1
#
_entry.id   AF-A0A812UEB9-F1
#
_cell.length_a   1.000
_cell.length_b   1.000
_cell.length_c   1.000
_cell.angle_alpha   90.00
_cell.angle_beta   90.00
_cell.angle_gamma   90.00
#
_symmetry.space_group_name_H-M   'P 1'
#
loop_
_entity.id
_entity.type
_entity.pdbx_description
1 polymer ?
#
loop_
_entity_poly.entity_id
_entity_poly.type
_entity_poly.pdbx_seq_one_letter_code
_entity_poly.pdbx_strand_id
1 'polypeptide(L)'
;MISQNWSQLKSRFAKRPLPTPSQDGPSKKRVRVAKKSKSTGHRGNVSKNQLQHWIGLELGRWNVMDELVAGYELHISPSLGGADSSRNEQKRKRHLEAWLWARLFHPLLPLGEPSQEAIKRGDDQLLQKLVNAGVNKKEAKARVRKLAVILSSEILPEESTRVQVDENSDAVKLTCGKRTVQVLPRYFSKLRDLHTGSGAQFHLAAFLVLARYRILQVHDKGGGNQGALPNSVFGILQEWASEPIIEAFASPLNTLAGRDCYHSAFGDVDGLFGSRGSFFEADVQEGIVEVNPPFDEDIIWRTAAFCQESLERARAGKKMLAFVVVIPETEWPGHAAFLESEFLRRSVTLQAGSHFYQVGNQHLNRSRTYAASRNTSLLLLASRPLAGANALCAKLSTSFQTHVGEQAKSGAGTNEPPITKLQQDGAGCAAVLHDLKVATNGFSSQKSIGIVLYCIVLYTIWLSDLTFFLRKFQFLVLSLPLKFVFHSFST
;
A
#
# COMPACT_ATOMS: atom_id res chain seq x y z
N MET A 1 2.24 -37.41 -4.39
CA MET A 1 2.59 -37.81 -3.01
C MET A 1 2.74 -36.58 -2.08
N ILE A 2 1.90 -35.54 -2.27
CA ILE A 2 1.99 -34.24 -1.56
C ILE A 2 0.57 -33.83 -1.13
N SER A 3 -0.15 -34.73 -0.45
CA SER A 3 -1.49 -34.45 0.10
C SER A 3 -1.61 -34.76 1.59
N GLN A 4 -0.49 -35.08 2.25
CA GLN A 4 -0.47 -35.46 3.67
C GLN A 4 0.15 -34.41 4.61
N ASN A 5 0.58 -33.24 4.10
CA ASN A 5 1.35 -32.29 4.90
C ASN A 5 0.58 -31.10 5.49
N TRP A 6 -0.71 -30.92 5.19
CA TRP A 6 -1.47 -29.80 5.76
C TRP A 6 -1.56 -29.88 7.29
N SER A 7 -1.78 -31.06 7.86
CA SER A 7 -1.84 -31.29 9.32
C SER A 7 -0.46 -31.23 9.99
N GLN A 8 0.60 -31.69 9.32
CA GLN A 8 1.97 -31.62 9.81
C GLN A 8 2.54 -30.20 9.76
N LEU A 9 2.25 -29.42 8.72
CA LEU A 9 2.57 -27.99 8.62
C LEU A 9 1.82 -27.18 9.69
N LYS A 10 0.52 -27.44 9.88
CA LYS A 10 -0.24 -26.89 11.03
C LYS A 10 0.46 -27.15 12.35
N SER A 11 0.98 -28.36 12.58
CA SER A 11 1.66 -28.72 13.84
C SER A 11 3.06 -28.09 14.02
N ARG A 12 3.80 -27.87 12.92
CA ARG A 12 5.11 -27.19 12.95
C ARG A 12 4.97 -25.70 13.22
N PHE A 13 3.91 -25.07 12.70
CA PHE A 13 3.66 -23.63 12.89
C PHE A 13 2.73 -23.31 14.08
N ALA A 14 1.91 -24.25 14.55
CA ALA A 14 1.20 -24.13 15.83
C ALA A 14 2.15 -24.09 17.03
N LYS A 15 3.42 -24.51 16.86
CA LYS A 15 4.50 -24.34 17.86
C LYS A 15 5.08 -22.92 17.91
N ARG A 16 4.80 -22.06 16.93
CA ARG A 16 4.99 -20.62 17.07
C ARG A 16 3.67 -20.06 17.60
N PRO A 17 3.63 -19.52 18.84
CA PRO A 17 2.42 -18.87 19.30
C PRO A 17 2.10 -17.74 18.32
N LEU A 18 0.88 -17.72 17.79
CA LEU A 18 0.27 -16.45 17.39
C LEU A 18 0.38 -15.52 18.61
N PRO A 19 0.78 -14.24 18.45
CA PRO A 19 0.77 -13.30 19.55
C PRO A 19 -0.64 -13.29 20.15
N THR A 20 -0.77 -13.88 21.33
CA THR A 20 -2.03 -13.97 22.04
C THR A 20 -2.31 -12.60 22.64
N PRO A 21 -3.56 -12.10 22.56
CA PRO A 21 -3.97 -10.97 23.40
C PRO A 21 -3.73 -11.39 24.85
N SER A 22 -2.89 -10.64 25.57
CA SER A 22 -2.47 -10.94 26.95
C SER A 22 -3.65 -11.37 27.83
N GLN A 23 -3.68 -12.64 28.22
CA GLN A 23 -4.59 -13.16 29.24
C GLN A 23 -3.91 -13.11 30.60
N ASP A 24 -3.59 -11.91 31.08
CA ASP A 24 -3.27 -11.68 32.48
C ASP A 24 -4.27 -10.66 33.04
N GLY A 25 -5.26 -11.17 33.78
CA GLY A 25 -6.11 -10.34 34.62
C GLY A 25 -5.27 -9.71 35.75
N PRO A 26 -5.47 -8.43 36.09
CA PRO A 26 -4.62 -7.77 37.06
C PRO A 26 -4.95 -8.25 38.48
N SER A 27 -3.91 -8.73 39.17
CA SER A 27 -3.91 -8.85 40.62
C SER A 27 -4.14 -7.47 41.26
N LYS A 28 -4.97 -7.45 42.30
CA LYS A 28 -5.44 -6.24 42.99
C LYS A 28 -4.28 -5.49 43.66
N LYS A 29 -3.63 -4.55 42.97
CA LYS A 29 -3.03 -3.36 43.60
C LYS A 29 -3.30 -2.13 42.73
N ARG A 30 -4.01 -1.18 43.33
CA ARG A 30 -4.46 0.09 42.76
C ARG A 30 -3.29 0.88 42.17
N VAL A 31 -3.23 0.93 40.84
CA VAL A 31 -2.66 2.06 40.10
C VAL A 31 -3.77 2.56 39.18
N ARG A 32 -4.10 3.85 39.29
CA ARG A 32 -5.14 4.49 38.47
C ARG A 32 -4.69 4.51 37.00
N VAL A 33 -5.07 3.49 36.25
CA VAL A 33 -4.91 3.44 34.78
C VAL A 33 -6.16 4.07 34.15
N ALA A 34 -5.93 5.09 33.32
CA ALA A 34 -6.96 5.75 32.53
C ALA A 34 -7.68 4.73 31.63
N LYS A 35 -9.00 4.88 31.50
CA LYS A 35 -9.91 4.00 30.76
C LYS A 35 -9.37 3.69 29.34
N LYS A 36 -9.16 2.40 29.04
CA LYS A 36 -9.05 1.88 27.67
C LYS A 36 -10.32 2.25 26.89
N SER A 37 -10.19 3.10 25.87
CA SER A 37 -11.25 3.30 24.89
C SER A 37 -11.23 2.16 23.88
N LYS A 38 -12.42 1.67 23.52
CA LYS A 38 -12.63 0.79 22.37
C LYS A 38 -12.22 1.56 21.12
N SER A 39 -11.17 1.15 20.41
CA SER A 39 -10.75 1.77 19.14
C SER A 39 -11.62 1.27 17.98
N THR A 40 -12.90 1.66 17.99
CA THR A 40 -13.65 1.82 16.74
C THR A 40 -13.21 3.14 16.13
N GLY A 41 -12.71 3.11 14.89
CA GLY A 41 -12.07 4.22 14.19
C GLY A 41 -12.77 5.57 14.37
N HIS A 42 -12.20 6.42 15.21
CA HIS A 42 -12.43 7.85 15.16
C HIS A 42 -11.34 8.43 14.25
N ARG A 43 -11.69 8.75 13.00
CA ARG A 43 -10.95 9.73 12.18
C ARG A 43 -11.10 11.10 12.84
N GLY A 44 -10.53 11.27 14.03
CA GLY A 44 -10.50 12.54 14.73
C GLY A 44 -9.67 13.52 13.93
N ASN A 45 -10.14 14.75 13.80
CA ASN A 45 -9.39 15.82 13.15
C ASN A 45 -8.10 16.06 13.96
N VAL A 46 -6.96 15.60 13.44
CA VAL A 46 -5.66 15.70 14.14
C VAL A 46 -5.29 17.18 14.24
N SER A 47 -5.00 17.67 15.44
CA SER A 47 -4.66 19.08 15.63
C SER A 47 -3.27 19.41 15.07
N LYS A 48 -3.04 20.67 14.70
CA LYS A 48 -1.71 21.14 14.26
C LYS A 48 -0.62 20.87 15.32
N ASN A 49 -0.93 21.10 16.60
CA ASN A 49 0.01 20.87 17.70
C ASN A 49 0.38 19.37 17.82
N GLN A 50 -0.60 18.49 17.61
CA GLN A 50 -0.35 17.05 17.61
C GLN A 50 0.54 16.63 16.43
N LEU A 51 0.33 17.17 15.23
CA LEU A 51 1.23 16.93 14.09
C LEU A 51 2.65 17.44 14.36
N GLN A 52 2.79 18.62 14.96
CA GLN A 52 4.09 19.15 15.33
C GLN A 52 4.80 18.26 16.35
N HIS A 53 4.08 17.78 17.37
CA HIS A 53 4.64 16.82 18.32
C HIS A 53 5.10 15.52 17.63
N TRP A 54 4.31 14.99 16.70
CA TRP A 54 4.69 13.80 15.92
C TRP A 54 5.91 14.04 15.04
N ILE A 55 6.05 15.23 14.44
CA ILE A 55 7.27 15.62 13.71
C ILE A 55 8.47 15.66 14.66
N GLY A 56 8.33 16.25 15.85
CA GLY A 56 9.40 16.28 16.83
C GLY A 56 9.90 14.87 17.18
N LEU A 57 8.97 13.93 17.43
CA LEU A 57 9.29 12.52 17.65
C LEU A 57 9.96 11.87 16.42
N GLU A 58 9.49 12.16 15.21
CA GLU A 58 10.08 11.62 13.99
C GLU A 58 11.52 12.11 13.78
N LEU A 59 11.78 13.39 14.04
CA LEU A 59 13.14 13.95 13.98
C LEU A 59 14.04 13.32 15.06
N GLY A 60 13.51 13.08 16.26
CA GLY A 60 14.21 12.32 17.30
C GLY A 60 14.61 10.91 16.85
N ARG A 61 13.72 10.20 16.13
CA ARG A 61 14.04 8.89 15.53
C ARG A 61 15.19 8.98 14.53
N TRP A 62 15.24 10.02 13.70
CA TRP A 62 16.37 10.23 12.78
C TRP A 62 17.69 10.43 13.54
N ASN A 63 17.68 11.14 14.68
CA ASN A 63 18.89 11.34 15.48
C ASN A 63 19.43 10.01 16.03
N VAL A 64 18.55 9.15 16.56
CA VAL A 64 18.94 7.79 16.99
C VAL A 64 19.49 6.98 15.82
N MET A 65 18.88 7.08 14.64
CA MET A 65 19.38 6.39 13.44
C MET A 65 20.74 6.91 12.96
N ASP A 66 20.99 8.22 13.04
CA ASP A 66 22.32 8.78 12.73
C ASP A 66 23.38 8.29 13.70
N GLU A 67 23.09 8.28 15.00
CA GLU A 67 23.98 7.72 16.02
C GLU A 67 24.24 6.23 15.78
N LEU A 68 23.22 5.51 15.34
CA LEU A 68 23.34 4.09 15.03
C LEU A 68 24.24 3.84 13.81
N VAL A 69 24.07 4.63 12.75
CA VAL A 69 24.91 4.58 11.56
C VAL A 69 26.36 4.94 11.94
N ALA A 70 26.57 6.00 12.72
CA ALA A 70 27.90 6.38 13.21
C ALA A 70 28.53 5.30 14.09
N GLY A 71 27.77 4.70 15.00
CA GLY A 71 28.20 3.58 15.83
C GLY A 71 28.55 2.34 15.00
N TYR A 72 27.80 2.06 13.93
CA TYR A 72 28.08 0.95 13.02
C TYR A 72 29.38 1.19 12.27
N GLU A 73 29.57 2.40 11.74
CA GLU A 73 30.80 2.80 11.06
C GLU A 73 32.03 2.75 11.99
N LEU A 74 31.86 3.09 13.26
CA LEU A 74 32.95 3.04 14.24
C LEU A 74 33.28 1.62 14.72
N HIS A 75 32.27 0.78 14.96
CA HIS A 75 32.46 -0.48 15.69
C HIS A 75 32.40 -1.74 14.82
N ILE A 76 31.72 -1.70 13.68
CA ILE A 76 31.44 -2.90 12.86
C ILE A 76 32.10 -2.82 11.49
N SER A 77 31.90 -1.69 10.80
CA SER A 77 32.38 -1.42 9.44
C SER A 77 33.86 -1.77 9.19
N PRO A 78 34.82 -1.42 10.08
CA PRO A 78 36.23 -1.65 9.83
C PRO A 78 36.57 -3.13 9.64
N SER A 79 35.79 -4.03 10.24
CA SER A 79 36.00 -5.48 10.15
C SER A 79 35.24 -6.13 8.99
N LEU A 80 34.26 -5.46 8.37
CA LEU A 80 33.37 -6.09 7.36
C LEU A 80 33.49 -5.50 5.94
N GLY A 81 34.35 -4.52 5.72
CA GLY A 81 34.61 -3.97 4.38
C GLY A 81 35.37 -2.66 4.28
N GLY A 82 35.69 -1.98 5.40
CA GLY A 82 36.46 -0.71 5.37
C GLY A 82 35.76 0.44 4.64
N ALA A 83 36.38 1.63 4.60
CA ALA A 83 35.77 2.87 4.09
C ALA A 83 35.99 3.13 2.59
N ASP A 84 36.85 2.37 1.92
CA ASP A 84 37.59 2.91 0.76
C ASP A 84 36.93 2.72 -0.62
N SER A 85 35.65 2.35 -0.69
CA SER A 85 34.92 2.32 -1.98
C SER A 85 33.40 2.42 -1.84
N SER A 86 32.74 2.88 -2.91
CA SER A 86 31.26 2.89 -3.04
C SER A 86 30.64 1.49 -2.95
N ARG A 87 31.37 0.46 -3.42
CA ARG A 87 30.98 -0.95 -3.28
C ARG A 87 30.98 -1.37 -1.81
N ASN A 88 31.99 -0.94 -1.04
CA ASN A 88 32.07 -1.22 0.39
C ASN A 88 30.97 -0.48 1.14
N GLU A 89 30.67 0.77 0.79
CA GLU A 89 29.54 1.52 1.37
C GLU A 89 28.20 0.79 1.19
N GLN A 90 27.90 0.32 -0.01
CA GLN A 90 26.66 -0.43 -0.27
C GLN A 90 26.61 -1.74 0.53
N LYS A 91 27.75 -2.43 0.68
CA LYS A 91 27.85 -3.65 1.49
C LYS A 91 27.59 -3.36 2.97
N ARG A 92 28.13 -2.26 3.50
CA ARG A 92 27.91 -1.82 4.89
C ARG A 92 26.45 -1.48 5.16
N LYS A 93 25.82 -0.69 4.28
CA LYS A 93 24.39 -0.36 4.36
C LYS A 93 23.52 -1.63 4.43
N ARG A 94 23.79 -2.61 3.55
CA ARG A 94 23.08 -3.90 3.55
C ARG A 94 23.29 -4.72 4.83
N HIS A 95 24.46 -4.62 5.46
CA HIS A 95 24.72 -5.32 6.72
C HIS A 95 23.95 -4.71 7.88
N LEU A 96 23.95 -3.38 7.99
CA LEU A 96 23.18 -2.66 8.99
C LEU A 96 21.68 -2.92 8.80
N GLU A 97 21.17 -2.79 7.58
CA GLU A 97 19.80 -3.16 7.22
C GLU A 97 19.47 -4.60 7.64
N ALA A 98 20.30 -5.57 7.24
CA ALA A 98 20.06 -6.98 7.58
C ALA A 98 20.03 -7.22 9.10
N TRP A 99 20.88 -6.53 9.87
CA TRP A 99 20.87 -6.64 11.33
C TRP A 99 19.59 -6.05 11.95
N LEU A 100 19.14 -4.89 11.46
CA LEU A 100 17.87 -4.27 11.87
C LEU A 100 16.67 -5.18 11.56
N TRP A 101 16.59 -5.69 10.33
CA TRP A 101 15.55 -6.64 9.92
C TRP A 101 15.56 -7.92 10.74
N ALA A 102 16.75 -8.51 11.00
CA ALA A 102 16.86 -9.76 11.74
C ALA A 102 16.42 -9.65 13.21
N ARG A 103 16.63 -8.48 13.83
CA ARG A 103 16.14 -8.15 15.17
C ARG A 103 14.62 -7.99 15.23
N LEU A 104 13.91 -8.12 14.10
CA LEU A 104 12.54 -7.62 13.93
C LEU A 104 12.45 -6.14 14.34
N PHE A 105 13.58 -5.42 14.28
CA PHE A 105 13.61 -3.99 14.54
C PHE A 105 13.20 -3.28 13.26
N HIS A 106 11.89 -3.31 13.10
CA HIS A 106 11.04 -2.40 12.37
C HIS A 106 10.75 -1.10 13.11
N PRO A 107 11.60 -0.09 13.38
CA PRO A 107 11.25 1.03 14.29
C PRO A 107 9.95 1.76 13.91
N LEU A 108 9.49 1.48 12.70
CA LEU A 108 8.28 2.00 12.11
C LEU A 108 7.28 0.89 11.71
N LEU A 109 7.66 -0.34 11.41
CA LEU A 109 6.67 -1.34 10.97
C LEU A 109 5.91 -1.83 12.22
N PRO A 110 4.57 -1.93 12.20
CA PRO A 110 3.76 -2.41 13.32
C PRO A 110 3.90 -3.93 13.46
N LEU A 111 5.13 -4.43 13.59
CA LEU A 111 5.44 -5.83 13.85
C LEU A 111 5.38 -6.14 15.36
N GLY A 112 5.18 -5.11 16.19
CA GLY A 112 5.22 -5.19 17.66
C GLY A 112 6.62 -4.97 18.22
N GLU A 113 6.73 -4.92 19.55
CA GLU A 113 8.02 -4.99 20.23
C GLU A 113 8.73 -6.29 19.83
N PRO A 114 9.99 -6.25 19.36
CA PRO A 114 10.69 -7.44 18.93
C PRO A 114 10.86 -8.41 20.10
N SER A 115 10.59 -9.70 19.87
CA SER A 115 10.79 -10.71 20.91
C SER A 115 12.27 -10.83 21.27
N GLN A 116 12.57 -11.31 22.47
CA GLN A 116 13.95 -11.53 22.90
C GLN A 116 14.69 -12.52 21.99
N GLU A 117 13.98 -13.50 21.43
CA GLU A 117 14.51 -14.44 20.45
C GLU A 117 14.89 -13.75 19.14
N ALA A 118 14.06 -12.82 18.64
CA ALA A 118 14.36 -12.06 17.44
C ALA A 118 15.56 -11.15 17.63
N ILE A 119 15.61 -10.41 18.75
CA ILE A 119 16.75 -9.58 19.14
C ILE A 119 18.03 -10.42 19.16
N LYS A 120 17.99 -11.55 19.88
CA LYS A 120 19.12 -12.47 19.99
C LYS A 120 19.56 -13.00 18.63
N ARG A 121 18.62 -13.43 17.78
CA ARG A 121 18.91 -13.94 16.44
C ARG A 121 19.63 -12.90 15.59
N GLY A 122 19.16 -11.66 15.58
CA GLY A 122 19.83 -10.57 14.85
C GLY A 122 21.24 -10.31 15.36
N ASP A 123 21.41 -10.24 16.68
CA ASP A 123 22.72 -10.04 17.30
C ASP A 123 23.69 -11.20 17.02
N ASP A 124 23.22 -12.43 17.09
CA ASP A 124 24.02 -13.62 16.81
C ASP A 124 24.47 -13.65 15.33
N GLN A 125 23.63 -13.22 14.39
CA GLN A 125 24.00 -13.12 12.97
C GLN A 125 25.12 -12.10 12.74
N LEU A 126 25.02 -10.90 13.33
CA LEU A 126 26.05 -9.87 13.18
C LEU A 126 27.35 -10.27 13.90
N LEU A 127 27.22 -10.87 15.09
CA LEU A 127 28.34 -11.42 15.84
C LEU A 127 29.08 -12.48 15.02
N GLN A 128 28.37 -13.42 14.39
CA GLN A 128 28.99 -14.45 13.56
C GLN A 128 29.74 -13.86 12.37
N LYS A 129 29.20 -12.81 11.73
CA LYS A 129 29.90 -12.09 10.65
C LYS A 129 31.23 -11.49 11.12
N LEU A 130 31.26 -10.87 12.30
CA LEU A 130 32.49 -10.32 12.88
C LEU A 130 33.52 -11.41 13.21
N VAL A 131 33.07 -12.52 13.80
CA VAL A 131 33.94 -13.66 14.13
C VAL A 131 34.54 -14.26 12.87
N ASN A 132 33.74 -14.44 11.82
CA ASN A 132 34.21 -14.92 10.52
C ASN A 132 35.22 -13.96 9.86
N ALA A 133 35.17 -12.67 10.22
CA ALA A 133 36.13 -11.67 9.78
C ALA A 133 37.38 -11.57 10.68
N GLY A 134 37.56 -12.50 11.63
CA GLY A 134 38.74 -12.58 12.49
C GLY A 134 38.66 -11.81 13.80
N VAL A 135 37.52 -11.17 14.12
CA VAL A 135 37.34 -10.49 15.42
C VAL A 135 37.12 -11.52 16.51
N ASN A 136 37.82 -11.38 17.64
CA ASN A 136 37.64 -12.26 18.80
C ASN A 136 36.17 -12.23 19.27
N LYS A 137 35.60 -13.40 19.60
CA LYS A 137 34.18 -13.53 20.02
C LYS A 137 33.78 -12.59 21.17
N LYS A 138 34.64 -12.39 22.17
CA LYS A 138 34.37 -11.48 23.31
C LYS A 138 34.29 -10.03 22.84
N GLU A 139 35.20 -9.63 21.96
CA GLU A 139 35.24 -8.30 21.37
C GLU A 139 34.07 -8.07 20.42
N ALA A 140 33.76 -9.02 19.54
CA ALA A 140 32.62 -8.98 18.64
C ALA A 140 31.31 -8.77 19.41
N LYS A 141 31.12 -9.51 20.52
CA LYS A 141 29.97 -9.36 21.41
C LYS A 141 29.90 -7.96 22.04
N ALA A 142 31.03 -7.39 22.45
CA ALA A 142 31.08 -6.03 23.00
C ALA A 142 30.70 -4.98 21.94
N ARG A 143 31.17 -5.13 20.70
CA ARG A 143 30.84 -4.22 19.57
C ARG A 143 29.35 -4.27 19.21
N VAL A 144 28.76 -5.46 19.10
CA VAL A 144 27.31 -5.62 18.85
C VAL A 144 26.48 -5.02 19.99
N ARG A 145 26.89 -5.22 21.25
CA ARG A 145 26.21 -4.61 22.41
C ARG A 145 26.19 -3.09 22.38
N LYS A 146 27.27 -2.43 21.93
CA LYS A 146 27.29 -0.97 21.79
C LYS A 146 26.23 -0.49 20.81
N LEU A 147 26.06 -1.17 19.68
CA LEU A 147 24.97 -0.84 18.74
C LEU A 147 23.59 -1.08 19.34
N ALA A 148 23.40 -2.19 20.05
CA ALA A 148 22.13 -2.51 20.69
C ALA A 148 21.74 -1.44 21.73
N VAL A 149 22.70 -0.88 22.46
CA VAL A 149 22.47 0.21 23.42
C VAL A 149 21.99 1.47 22.70
N ILE A 150 22.64 1.88 21.61
CA ILE A 150 22.23 3.05 20.80
C ILE A 150 20.82 2.85 20.24
N LEU A 151 20.53 1.65 19.73
CA LEU A 151 19.22 1.31 19.18
C LEU A 151 18.09 1.41 20.20
N SER A 152 18.40 1.15 21.48
CA SER A 152 17.47 1.21 22.60
C SER A 152 17.47 2.55 23.33
N SER A 153 18.18 3.56 22.80
CA SER A 153 18.15 4.92 23.34
C SER A 153 16.74 5.50 23.32
N GLU A 154 16.41 6.30 24.32
CA GLU A 154 15.16 7.04 24.37
C GLU A 154 15.05 8.01 23.18
N ILE A 155 13.88 8.03 22.54
CA ILE A 155 13.59 8.97 21.47
C ILE A 155 13.14 10.30 22.10
N LEU A 156 14.05 11.27 22.11
CA LEU A 156 13.74 12.63 22.55
C LEU A 156 13.17 13.44 21.38
N PRO A 157 11.99 14.06 21.52
CA PRO A 157 11.41 14.88 20.47
C PRO A 157 12.20 16.17 20.25
N GLU A 158 12.41 16.54 18.99
CA GLU A 158 12.98 17.84 18.62
C GLU A 158 11.93 18.96 18.75
N GLU A 159 12.36 20.13 19.21
CA GLU A 159 11.49 21.31 19.38
C GLU A 159 11.19 22.02 18.04
N SER A 160 12.12 21.92 17.08
CA SER A 160 11.97 22.55 15.77
C SER A 160 11.03 21.75 14.87
N THR A 161 9.80 22.23 14.72
CA THR A 161 8.73 21.53 13.98
C THR A 161 8.17 22.35 12.81
N ARG A 162 8.83 23.46 12.46
CA ARG A 162 8.44 24.28 11.30
C ARG A 162 8.93 23.62 10.02
N VAL A 163 8.01 23.30 9.13
CA VAL A 163 8.31 22.75 7.80
C VAL A 163 8.38 23.89 6.78
N GLN A 164 9.50 23.97 6.07
CA GLN A 164 9.69 24.83 4.90
C GLN A 164 9.55 23.98 3.63
N VAL A 165 8.92 24.53 2.61
CA VAL A 165 8.70 23.84 1.33
C VAL A 165 9.32 24.66 0.22
N ASP A 166 10.13 24.01 -0.61
CA ASP A 166 10.73 24.55 -1.83
C ASP A 166 10.27 23.69 -3.01
N GLU A 167 9.41 24.27 -3.85
CA GLU A 167 8.84 23.61 -5.04
C GLU A 167 9.57 24.11 -6.29
N ASN A 168 10.19 23.18 -7.02
CA ASN A 168 10.70 23.43 -8.36
C ASN A 168 10.19 22.38 -9.35
N SER A 169 10.44 22.59 -10.64
CA SER A 169 9.97 21.69 -11.71
C SER A 169 10.52 20.27 -11.60
N ASP A 170 11.68 20.09 -10.96
CA ASP A 170 12.35 18.80 -10.87
C ASP A 170 11.95 18.00 -9.63
N ALA A 171 11.68 18.69 -8.52
CA ALA A 171 11.53 18.14 -7.19
C ALA A 171 10.84 19.12 -6.23
N VAL A 172 10.12 18.58 -5.25
CA VAL A 172 9.66 19.31 -4.07
C VAL A 172 10.50 18.88 -2.88
N LYS A 173 11.10 19.85 -2.19
CA LYS A 173 11.90 19.62 -0.97
C LYS A 173 11.14 20.14 0.24
N LEU A 174 11.05 19.31 1.27
CA LEU A 174 10.48 19.69 2.57
C LEU A 174 11.57 19.62 3.63
N THR A 175 11.79 20.72 4.33
CA THR A 175 12.85 20.86 5.33
C THR A 175 12.26 21.15 6.70
N CYS A 176 12.67 20.39 7.72
CA CYS A 176 12.33 20.63 9.12
C CYS A 176 13.56 20.41 10.00
N GLY A 177 13.94 21.42 10.78
CA GLY A 177 15.22 21.40 11.50
C GLY A 177 16.39 21.21 10.54
N LYS A 178 17.21 20.18 10.79
CA LYS A 178 18.37 19.81 9.93
C LYS A 178 18.01 18.76 8.87
N ARG A 179 16.76 18.33 8.78
CA ARG A 179 16.33 17.23 7.89
C ARG A 179 15.63 17.77 6.68
N THR A 180 16.00 17.25 5.52
CA THR A 180 15.34 17.52 4.25
C THR A 180 14.92 16.20 3.62
N VAL A 181 13.66 16.14 3.21
CA VAL A 181 13.11 15.05 2.39
C VAL A 181 12.70 15.59 1.03
N GLN A 182 12.73 14.73 0.03
CA GLN A 182 12.41 15.08 -1.35
C GLN A 182 11.27 14.21 -1.87
N VAL A 183 10.50 14.74 -2.81
CA VAL A 183 9.50 14.01 -3.57
C VAL A 183 9.37 14.63 -4.96
N LEU A 184 9.02 13.85 -5.98
CA LEU A 184 8.72 14.37 -7.31
C LEU A 184 7.39 15.16 -7.28
N PRO A 185 7.24 16.26 -8.05
CA PRO A 185 6.06 17.12 -7.99
C PRO A 185 4.72 16.39 -8.17
N ARG A 186 4.67 15.40 -9.08
CA ARG A 186 3.47 14.56 -9.29
C ARG A 186 3.04 13.78 -8.04
N TYR A 187 3.99 13.29 -7.24
CA TYR A 187 3.67 12.56 -6.01
C TYR A 187 3.36 13.52 -4.85
N PHE A 188 3.91 14.74 -4.87
CA PHE A 188 3.48 15.78 -3.94
C PHE A 188 2.02 16.18 -4.18
N SER A 189 1.62 16.33 -5.44
CA SER A 189 0.21 16.54 -5.82
C SER A 189 -0.66 15.37 -5.40
N LYS A 190 -0.23 14.12 -5.68
CA LYS A 190 -0.94 12.92 -5.23
C LYS A 190 -1.15 12.90 -3.71
N LEU A 191 -0.12 13.21 -2.92
CA LEU A 191 -0.25 13.29 -1.46
C LEU A 191 -1.26 14.38 -1.05
N ARG A 192 -1.31 15.51 -1.78
CA ARG A 192 -2.29 16.57 -1.55
C ARG A 192 -3.71 16.08 -1.79
N ASP A 193 -3.93 15.32 -2.86
CA ASP A 193 -5.23 14.74 -3.21
C ASP A 193 -5.68 13.67 -2.20
N LEU A 194 -4.74 12.89 -1.67
CA LEU A 194 -5.00 11.87 -0.65
C LEU A 194 -5.24 12.45 0.75
N HIS A 195 -4.73 13.64 1.04
CA HIS A 195 -4.71 14.21 2.38
C HIS A 195 -6.12 14.40 2.95
N THR A 196 -6.33 13.92 4.18
CA THR A 196 -7.65 13.92 4.83
C THR A 196 -7.89 15.13 5.73
N GLY A 197 -6.82 15.86 6.09
CA GLY A 197 -6.88 17.03 6.95
C GLY A 197 -7.02 18.36 6.19
N SER A 198 -6.91 19.48 6.92
CA SER A 198 -6.97 20.81 6.31
C SER A 198 -5.74 21.12 5.45
N GLY A 199 -5.88 21.99 4.44
CA GLY A 199 -4.74 22.44 3.62
C GLY A 199 -3.61 23.06 4.43
N ALA A 200 -3.92 23.72 5.55
CA ALA A 200 -2.92 24.30 6.45
C ALA A 200 -2.03 23.25 7.17
N GLN A 201 -2.45 21.99 7.21
CA GLN A 201 -1.74 20.89 7.86
C GLN A 201 -0.99 20.00 6.86
N PHE A 202 -1.27 20.14 5.57
CA PHE A 202 -0.75 19.26 4.53
C PHE A 202 0.78 19.18 4.53
N HIS A 203 1.50 20.30 4.64
CA HIS A 203 2.98 20.28 4.63
C HIS A 203 3.57 19.53 5.84
N LEU A 204 2.93 19.62 7.01
CA LEU A 204 3.35 18.86 8.19
C LEU A 204 3.13 17.36 7.98
N ALA A 205 1.95 16.97 7.50
CA ALA A 205 1.62 15.58 7.19
C ALA A 205 2.52 15.01 6.09
N ALA A 206 2.78 15.78 5.03
CA ALA A 206 3.63 15.38 3.91
C ALA A 206 5.08 15.20 4.34
N PHE A 207 5.61 16.11 5.17
CA PHE A 207 6.94 15.92 5.76
C PHE A 207 6.99 14.65 6.61
N LEU A 208 5.98 14.43 7.47
CA LEU A 208 5.93 13.28 8.38
C LEU A 208 5.94 11.95 7.62
N VAL A 209 5.08 11.79 6.59
CA VAL A 209 5.05 10.55 5.79
C VAL A 209 6.34 10.33 5.02
N LEU A 210 6.90 11.37 4.40
CA LEU A 210 8.15 11.25 3.65
C LEU A 210 9.32 10.94 4.59
N ALA A 211 9.38 11.58 5.76
CA ALA A 211 10.41 11.33 6.77
C ALA A 211 10.32 9.89 7.30
N ARG A 212 9.11 9.41 7.58
CA ARG A 212 8.84 8.04 8.03
C ARG A 212 9.33 6.99 7.03
N TYR A 213 8.89 7.08 5.77
CA TYR A 213 9.32 6.13 4.75
C TYR A 213 10.81 6.27 4.39
N ARG A 214 11.40 7.45 4.58
CA ARG A 214 12.84 7.66 4.38
C ARG A 214 13.69 6.93 5.41
N ILE A 215 13.29 6.87 6.67
CA ILE A 215 14.00 6.07 7.69
C ILE A 215 13.91 4.57 7.38
N LEU A 216 12.74 4.10 6.92
CA LEU A 216 12.54 2.70 6.49
C LEU A 216 13.49 2.33 5.34
N GLN A 217 13.73 3.28 4.43
CA GLN A 217 14.70 3.17 3.36
C GLN A 217 16.08 3.59 3.87
N VAL A 218 16.71 2.74 4.69
CA VAL A 218 18.07 2.94 5.25
C VAL A 218 19.12 3.32 4.18
N HIS A 219 18.83 3.13 2.88
CA HIS A 219 19.53 3.79 1.78
C HIS A 219 18.63 4.21 0.61
N ASP A 220 19.14 5.11 -0.25
CA ASP A 220 18.48 5.69 -1.45
C ASP A 220 17.91 4.68 -2.45
N LYS A 221 18.36 3.42 -2.39
CA LYS A 221 17.92 2.31 -3.24
C LYS A 221 16.94 1.37 -2.53
N GLY A 222 16.38 1.79 -1.40
CA GLY A 222 15.57 0.98 -0.45
C GLY A 222 14.21 0.48 -0.95
N GLY A 223 14.01 0.36 -2.26
CA GLY A 223 12.80 -0.19 -2.88
C GLY A 223 12.83 -1.70 -3.14
N GLY A 224 13.79 -2.44 -2.57
CA GLY A 224 14.04 -3.85 -2.91
C GLY A 224 13.08 -4.87 -2.31
N ASN A 225 12.26 -4.48 -1.34
CA ASN A 225 11.41 -5.42 -0.60
C ASN A 225 10.03 -5.62 -1.23
N GLN A 226 9.63 -4.78 -2.19
CA GLN A 226 8.35 -4.90 -2.93
C GLN A 226 8.40 -4.02 -4.19
N GLY A 227 7.93 -4.55 -5.32
CA GLY A 227 7.63 -3.76 -6.53
C GLY A 227 6.14 -3.45 -6.57
N ALA A 228 5.76 -2.20 -6.86
CA ALA A 228 4.34 -1.87 -7.04
C ALA A 228 3.83 -2.42 -8.38
N LEU A 229 2.54 -2.75 -8.46
CA LEU A 229 1.93 -3.18 -9.71
C LEU A 229 2.04 -2.09 -10.79
N PRO A 230 2.17 -2.47 -12.07
CA PRO A 230 1.96 -1.52 -13.15
C PRO A 230 0.54 -0.94 -13.12
N ASN A 231 0.40 0.37 -13.41
CA ASN A 231 -0.90 1.04 -13.54
C ASN A 231 -1.86 0.28 -14.48
N SER A 232 -1.35 -0.28 -15.58
CA SER A 232 -2.14 -1.05 -16.55
C SER A 232 -2.71 -2.34 -15.96
N VAL A 233 -1.98 -2.98 -15.03
CA VAL A 233 -2.45 -4.19 -14.34
C VAL A 233 -3.53 -3.80 -13.33
N PHE A 234 -3.31 -2.75 -12.54
CA PHE A 234 -4.30 -2.25 -11.60
C PHE A 234 -5.57 -1.76 -12.30
N GLY A 235 -5.44 -1.09 -13.45
CA GLY A 235 -6.57 -0.66 -14.28
C GLY A 235 -7.47 -1.82 -14.72
N ILE A 236 -6.88 -2.93 -15.16
CA ILE A 236 -7.63 -4.15 -15.51
C ILE A 236 -8.38 -4.73 -14.30
N LEU A 237 -7.77 -4.69 -13.10
CA LEU A 237 -8.46 -5.11 -11.87
C LEU A 237 -9.65 -4.19 -11.58
N GLN A 238 -9.46 -2.89 -11.70
CA GLN A 238 -10.50 -1.90 -11.43
C GLN A 238 -11.66 -1.97 -12.43
N GLU A 239 -11.39 -2.24 -13.71
CA GLU A 239 -12.41 -2.48 -14.75
C GLU A 239 -13.18 -3.78 -14.52
N TRP A 240 -12.53 -4.79 -13.96
CA TRP A 240 -13.16 -6.08 -13.68
C TRP A 240 -14.04 -6.03 -12.43
N ALA A 241 -13.73 -5.16 -11.47
CA ALA A 241 -14.49 -5.01 -10.24
C ALA A 241 -15.70 -4.07 -10.40
N SER A 242 -16.81 -4.43 -9.75
CA SER A 242 -17.97 -3.54 -9.63
C SER A 242 -17.82 -2.48 -8.54
N GLU A 243 -16.86 -2.68 -7.63
CA GLU A 243 -16.56 -1.81 -6.49
C GLU A 243 -15.08 -1.40 -6.54
N PRO A 244 -14.68 -0.32 -5.85
CA PRO A 244 -13.28 0.05 -5.73
C PRO A 244 -12.40 -1.11 -5.22
N ILE A 245 -11.28 -1.35 -5.90
CA ILE A 245 -10.30 -2.34 -5.46
C ILE A 245 -9.63 -1.85 -4.18
N ILE A 246 -9.44 -2.74 -3.22
CA ILE A 246 -8.64 -2.45 -2.02
C ILE A 246 -7.22 -2.99 -2.20
N GLU A 247 -6.20 -2.17 -2.01
CA GLU A 247 -4.81 -2.65 -1.91
C GLU A 247 -4.51 -3.10 -0.47
N ALA A 248 -4.13 -4.36 -0.28
CA ALA A 248 -3.78 -4.90 1.05
C ALA A 248 -2.43 -4.39 1.56
N PHE A 249 -1.48 -4.09 0.66
CA PHE A 249 -0.12 -3.70 1.04
C PHE A 249 0.37 -2.54 0.17
N ALA A 250 0.09 -1.32 0.64
CA ALA A 250 0.51 -0.10 -0.02
C ALA A 250 1.01 0.96 0.98
N SER A 251 1.18 2.17 0.47
CA SER A 251 1.56 3.40 1.18
C SER A 251 0.91 4.59 0.46
N PRO A 252 0.80 5.76 1.11
CA PRO A 252 0.39 6.98 0.43
C PRO A 252 1.26 7.29 -0.81
N LEU A 253 2.52 6.83 -0.80
CA LEU A 253 3.49 7.06 -1.85
C LEU A 253 3.26 6.18 -3.08
N ASN A 254 2.69 4.97 -2.93
CA ASN A 254 2.56 4.01 -4.03
C ASN A 254 1.14 3.50 -4.33
N THR A 255 0.16 3.78 -3.48
CA THR A 255 -1.24 3.34 -3.70
C THR A 255 -1.78 3.75 -5.07
N LEU A 256 -2.41 2.81 -5.77
CA LEU A 256 -3.14 3.05 -7.02
C LEU A 256 -4.66 3.15 -6.80
N ALA A 257 -5.17 2.58 -5.70
CA ALA A 257 -6.58 2.57 -5.35
C ALA A 257 -7.11 3.94 -4.90
N GLY A 258 -6.22 4.81 -4.41
CA GLY A 258 -6.58 6.13 -3.91
C GLY A 258 -7.09 6.10 -2.46
N ARG A 259 -7.65 7.23 -2.03
CA ARG A 259 -8.02 7.45 -0.63
C ARG A 259 -9.02 6.38 -0.14
N ASP A 260 -8.83 5.91 1.08
CA ASP A 260 -9.70 4.95 1.78
C ASP A 260 -9.79 3.55 1.15
N CYS A 261 -8.98 3.27 0.13
CA CYS A 261 -8.96 2.01 -0.61
C CYS A 261 -7.62 1.27 -0.49
N TYR A 262 -6.83 1.54 0.55
CA TYR A 262 -5.59 0.81 0.81
C TYR A 262 -5.29 0.63 2.29
N HIS A 263 -4.56 -0.43 2.58
CA HIS A 263 -3.92 -0.69 3.86
C HIS A 263 -2.43 -0.40 3.78
N SER A 264 -1.84 -0.01 4.90
CA SER A 264 -0.43 0.33 4.97
C SER A 264 0.16 0.01 6.34
N ALA A 265 1.49 0.09 6.43
CA ALA A 265 2.19 -0.20 7.68
C ALA A 265 1.97 0.87 8.76
N PHE A 266 1.91 2.16 8.41
CA PHE A 266 1.96 3.23 9.41
C PHE A 266 0.58 3.88 9.59
N GLY A 267 -0.36 3.21 10.24
CA GLY A 267 -1.72 3.73 10.41
C GLY A 267 -1.79 5.11 11.10
N ASP A 268 -0.82 5.44 11.96
CA ASP A 268 -0.70 6.74 12.63
C ASP A 268 -0.41 7.90 11.66
N VAL A 269 0.47 7.68 10.68
CA VAL A 269 0.90 8.72 9.72
C VAL A 269 0.15 8.61 8.39
N ASP A 270 0.01 7.40 7.86
CA ASP A 270 -0.61 7.13 6.56
C ASP A 270 -2.13 7.31 6.62
N GLY A 271 -2.73 7.23 7.83
CA GLY A 271 -4.15 7.55 8.04
C GLY A 271 -4.50 8.99 7.65
N LEU A 272 -3.52 9.91 7.73
CA LEU A 272 -3.65 11.30 7.26
C LEU A 272 -3.81 11.41 5.72
N PHE A 273 -3.60 10.30 5.00
CA PHE A 273 -3.68 10.17 3.54
C PHE A 273 -4.67 9.07 3.12
N GLY A 274 -5.56 8.65 4.03
CA GLY A 274 -6.62 7.68 3.72
C GLY A 274 -6.23 6.20 3.86
N SER A 275 -5.10 5.87 4.49
CA SER A 275 -4.82 4.48 4.85
C SER A 275 -5.87 3.96 5.83
N ARG A 276 -6.22 2.68 5.67
CA ARG A 276 -7.07 1.91 6.60
C ARG A 276 -6.28 1.25 7.72
N GLY A 277 -4.99 1.55 7.86
CA GLY A 277 -4.08 0.90 8.81
C GLY A 277 -3.63 -0.48 8.35
N SER A 278 -3.21 -1.32 9.29
CA SER A 278 -2.66 -2.65 9.00
C SER A 278 -3.72 -3.57 8.38
N PHE A 279 -3.36 -4.26 7.29
CA PHE A 279 -4.23 -5.26 6.67
C PHE A 279 -4.52 -6.44 7.62
N PHE A 280 -3.57 -6.80 8.47
CA PHE A 280 -3.74 -7.90 9.43
C PHE A 280 -4.71 -7.57 10.58
N GLU A 281 -5.13 -6.31 10.71
CA GLU A 281 -6.11 -5.84 11.70
C GLU A 281 -7.45 -5.51 11.03
N ALA A 282 -7.56 -5.68 9.71
CA ALA A 282 -8.74 -5.36 8.95
C ALA A 282 -9.85 -6.41 9.13
N ASP A 283 -11.10 -5.95 9.10
CA ASP A 283 -12.26 -6.83 8.94
C ASP A 283 -12.67 -6.89 7.47
N VAL A 284 -12.03 -7.79 6.72
CA VAL A 284 -12.27 -7.97 5.28
C VAL A 284 -13.24 -9.14 5.09
N GLN A 285 -14.49 -8.83 4.75
CA GLN A 285 -15.54 -9.85 4.59
C GLN A 285 -16.10 -9.94 3.17
N GLU A 286 -15.86 -8.94 2.34
CA GLU A 286 -16.37 -8.85 0.97
C GLU A 286 -15.53 -7.92 0.10
N GLY A 287 -15.75 -7.99 -1.21
CA GLY A 287 -15.06 -7.18 -2.21
C GLY A 287 -13.93 -7.92 -2.90
N ILE A 288 -13.13 -7.16 -3.64
CA ILE A 288 -11.94 -7.64 -4.33
C ILE A 288 -10.75 -6.88 -3.76
N VAL A 289 -9.75 -7.64 -3.31
CA VAL A 289 -8.56 -7.09 -2.69
C VAL A 289 -7.34 -7.53 -3.49
N GLU A 290 -6.54 -6.56 -3.90
CA GLU A 290 -5.21 -6.76 -4.46
C GLU A 290 -4.24 -7.03 -3.31
N VAL A 291 -3.44 -8.09 -3.42
CA VAL A 291 -2.54 -8.58 -2.36
C VAL A 291 -1.12 -8.79 -2.90
N ASN A 292 -0.30 -7.75 -2.80
CA ASN A 292 1.12 -7.76 -3.14
C ASN A 292 1.97 -7.44 -1.88
N PRO A 293 2.16 -8.40 -0.96
CA PRO A 293 2.89 -8.16 0.28
C PRO A 293 4.38 -7.92 0.01
N PRO A 294 5.11 -7.29 0.95
CA PRO A 294 6.57 -7.33 0.95
C PRO A 294 7.09 -8.77 0.82
N PHE A 295 8.16 -8.94 0.04
CA PHE A 295 8.74 -10.23 -0.33
C PHE A 295 9.59 -10.82 0.81
N ASP A 296 8.92 -11.10 1.92
CA ASP A 296 9.46 -11.67 3.15
C ASP A 296 8.67 -12.92 3.53
N GLU A 297 9.39 -13.97 3.97
CA GLU A 297 8.81 -15.29 4.24
C GLU A 297 7.73 -15.24 5.33
N ASP A 298 8.00 -14.54 6.44
CA ASP A 298 7.09 -14.45 7.58
C ASP A 298 5.85 -13.60 7.21
N ILE A 299 6.04 -12.53 6.43
CA ILE A 299 4.93 -11.68 5.94
C ILE A 299 4.03 -12.46 4.95
N ILE A 300 4.61 -13.17 3.99
CA ILE A 300 3.84 -13.95 3.01
C ILE A 300 3.07 -15.08 3.71
N TRP A 301 3.69 -15.78 4.66
CA TRP A 301 2.99 -16.77 5.49
C TRP A 301 1.80 -16.17 6.25
N ARG A 302 2.02 -15.04 6.96
CA ARG A 302 0.95 -14.37 7.70
C ARG A 302 -0.18 -13.90 6.78
N THR A 303 0.16 -13.47 5.57
CA THR A 303 -0.81 -13.06 4.54
C THR A 303 -1.65 -14.24 4.07
N ALA A 304 -1.03 -15.39 3.78
CA ALA A 304 -1.73 -16.61 3.39
C ALA A 304 -2.73 -17.05 4.46
N ALA A 305 -2.29 -17.08 5.73
CA ALA A 305 -3.16 -17.43 6.86
C ALA A 305 -4.34 -16.45 6.99
N PHE A 306 -4.08 -15.14 6.93
CA PHE A 306 -5.12 -14.11 7.05
C PHE A 306 -6.14 -14.17 5.90
N CYS A 307 -5.67 -14.36 4.67
CA CYS A 307 -6.54 -14.51 3.50
C CYS A 307 -7.42 -15.77 3.63
N GLN A 308 -6.85 -16.90 4.04
CA GLN A 308 -7.59 -18.15 4.28
C GLN A 308 -8.72 -17.93 5.30
N GLU A 309 -8.42 -17.39 6.48
CA GLU A 309 -9.42 -17.12 7.51
C GLU A 309 -10.50 -16.14 7.04
N SER A 310 -10.11 -15.10 6.28
CA SER A 310 -11.05 -14.11 5.75
C SER A 310 -12.00 -14.73 4.72
N LEU A 311 -11.50 -15.62 3.86
CA LEU A 311 -12.30 -16.35 2.88
C LEU A 311 -13.25 -17.35 3.56
N GLU A 312 -12.83 -18.02 4.63
CA GLU A 312 -13.68 -18.89 5.44
C GLU A 312 -14.83 -18.10 6.07
N ARG A 313 -14.53 -16.95 6.69
CA ARG A 313 -15.56 -16.05 7.24
C ARG A 313 -16.51 -15.54 6.16
N ALA A 314 -15.99 -15.10 5.02
CA ALA A 314 -16.81 -14.65 3.90
C ALA A 314 -17.73 -15.75 3.36
N ARG A 315 -17.21 -16.98 3.18
CA ARG A 315 -17.99 -18.15 2.78
C ARG A 315 -19.09 -18.47 3.77
N ALA A 316 -18.78 -18.50 5.07
CA ALA A 316 -19.77 -18.74 6.12
C ALA A 316 -20.87 -17.65 6.13
N GLY A 317 -20.48 -16.40 5.93
CA GLY A 317 -21.39 -15.26 5.79
C GLY A 317 -22.09 -15.15 4.42
N LYS A 318 -21.84 -16.08 3.49
CA LYS A 318 -22.33 -16.04 2.09
C LYS A 318 -21.99 -14.75 1.34
N LYS A 319 -20.89 -14.10 1.73
CA LYS A 319 -20.35 -12.88 1.10
C LYS A 319 -19.38 -13.22 -0.03
N MET A 320 -19.27 -12.32 -0.99
CA MET A 320 -18.29 -12.44 -2.08
C MET A 320 -17.00 -11.71 -1.72
N LEU A 321 -15.99 -12.48 -1.34
CA LEU A 321 -14.62 -12.01 -1.18
C LEU A 321 -13.70 -12.72 -2.18
N ALA A 322 -12.84 -11.95 -2.85
CA ALA A 322 -11.74 -12.44 -3.67
C ALA A 322 -10.42 -11.71 -3.36
N PHE A 323 -9.33 -12.47 -3.43
CA PHE A 323 -7.97 -11.96 -3.33
C PHE A 323 -7.23 -12.21 -4.65
N VAL A 324 -6.66 -11.15 -5.22
CA VAL A 324 -5.70 -11.24 -6.33
C VAL A 324 -4.31 -11.12 -5.73
N VAL A 325 -3.65 -12.25 -5.53
CA VAL A 325 -2.36 -12.33 -4.85
C VAL A 325 -1.23 -12.33 -5.87
N VAL A 326 -0.25 -11.46 -5.66
CA VAL A 326 0.95 -11.33 -6.48
C VAL A 326 2.16 -11.47 -5.57
N ILE A 327 2.82 -12.63 -5.62
CA ILE A 327 3.97 -12.97 -4.76
C ILE A 327 5.08 -13.63 -5.57
N PRO A 328 6.36 -13.54 -5.15
CA PRO A 328 7.43 -14.28 -5.79
C PRO A 328 7.18 -15.79 -5.68
N GLU A 329 7.50 -16.53 -6.74
CA GLU A 329 7.54 -17.99 -6.68
C GLU A 329 8.74 -18.42 -5.82
N THR A 330 8.48 -19.15 -4.74
CA THR A 330 9.47 -19.53 -3.73
C THR A 330 9.07 -20.85 -3.08
N GLU A 331 10.02 -21.55 -2.47
CA GLU A 331 9.76 -22.73 -1.63
C GLU A 331 9.23 -22.37 -0.22
N TRP A 332 8.79 -21.13 -0.02
CA TRP A 332 8.35 -20.65 1.28
C TRP A 332 7.00 -21.26 1.66
N PRO A 333 6.78 -21.63 2.94
CA PRO A 333 5.51 -22.20 3.39
C PRO A 333 4.28 -21.36 3.03
N GLY A 334 4.41 -20.03 3.01
CA GLY A 334 3.32 -19.13 2.64
C GLY A 334 2.91 -19.22 1.17
N HIS A 335 3.85 -19.47 0.26
CA HIS A 335 3.54 -19.70 -1.16
C HIS A 335 2.79 -21.02 -1.35
N ALA A 336 3.28 -22.10 -0.75
CA ALA A 336 2.60 -23.40 -0.74
C ALA A 336 1.18 -23.30 -0.15
N ALA A 337 1.00 -22.57 0.95
CA ALA A 337 -0.30 -22.39 1.59
C ALA A 337 -1.35 -21.74 0.66
N PHE A 338 -0.95 -20.79 -0.19
CA PHE A 338 -1.86 -20.24 -1.20
C PHE A 338 -2.21 -21.25 -2.30
N LEU A 339 -1.23 -22.02 -2.76
CA LEU A 339 -1.43 -23.04 -3.81
C LEU A 339 -2.32 -24.19 -3.33
N GLU A 340 -2.22 -24.55 -2.05
CA GLU A 340 -2.99 -25.64 -1.43
C GLU A 340 -4.38 -25.19 -0.92
N SER A 341 -4.69 -23.90 -0.98
CA SER A 341 -5.98 -23.36 -0.49
C SER A 341 -7.16 -23.89 -1.30
N GLU A 342 -8.21 -24.37 -0.62
CA GLU A 342 -9.48 -24.75 -1.25
C GLU A 342 -10.19 -23.58 -1.97
N PHE A 343 -9.78 -22.35 -1.65
CA PHE A 343 -10.32 -21.13 -2.26
C PHE A 343 -9.60 -20.74 -3.55
N LEU A 344 -8.50 -21.40 -3.90
CA LEU A 344 -7.80 -21.14 -5.15
C LEU A 344 -8.72 -21.41 -6.34
N ARG A 345 -8.78 -20.44 -7.26
CA ARG A 345 -9.57 -20.52 -8.49
C ARG A 345 -8.69 -20.53 -9.72
N ARG A 346 -7.57 -19.80 -9.66
CA ARG A 346 -6.59 -19.77 -10.73
C ARG A 346 -5.20 -19.49 -10.16
N SER A 347 -4.20 -20.10 -10.79
CA SER A 347 -2.77 -19.83 -10.58
C SER A 347 -2.10 -19.68 -11.94
N VAL A 348 -1.28 -18.65 -12.08
CA VAL A 348 -0.44 -18.39 -13.25
C VAL A 348 0.95 -17.98 -12.79
N THR A 349 1.98 -18.53 -13.42
CA THR A 349 3.38 -18.15 -13.18
C THR A 349 3.84 -17.17 -14.25
N LEU A 350 4.20 -15.97 -13.86
CA LEU A 350 4.90 -14.98 -14.69
C LEU A 350 6.40 -15.27 -14.64
N GLN A 351 7.02 -15.48 -15.80
CA GLN A 351 8.43 -15.87 -15.87
C GLN A 351 9.36 -14.71 -15.55
N ALA A 352 10.48 -15.00 -14.89
CA ALA A 352 11.55 -14.04 -14.63
C ALA A 352 12.03 -13.39 -15.93
N GLY A 353 12.30 -12.09 -15.88
CA GLY A 353 12.75 -11.29 -17.04
C GLY A 353 11.65 -10.96 -18.05
N SER A 354 10.48 -11.60 -17.99
CA SER A 354 9.39 -11.38 -18.95
C SER A 354 8.28 -10.47 -18.42
N HIS A 355 8.37 -9.96 -17.18
CA HIS A 355 7.35 -9.09 -16.60
C HIS A 355 7.97 -7.95 -15.79
N PHE A 356 7.19 -6.88 -15.59
CA PHE A 356 7.68 -5.63 -15.03
C PHE A 356 6.89 -5.19 -13.80
N TYR A 357 7.60 -4.57 -12.85
CA TYR A 357 7.03 -3.87 -11.71
C TYR A 357 7.33 -2.38 -11.81
N GLN A 358 6.54 -1.56 -11.12
CA GLN A 358 6.94 -0.20 -10.79
C GLN A 358 7.96 -0.20 -9.66
N VAL A 359 8.95 0.69 -9.75
CA VAL A 359 9.99 0.81 -8.73
C VAL A 359 9.38 1.26 -7.39
N GLY A 360 9.77 0.62 -6.28
CA GLY A 360 9.21 0.94 -4.96
C GLY A 360 9.47 2.38 -4.49
N ASN A 361 10.56 3.01 -4.95
CA ASN A 361 10.90 4.41 -4.67
C ASN A 361 10.43 5.38 -5.78
N GLN A 362 9.35 5.06 -6.49
CA GLN A 362 8.81 5.87 -7.59
C GLN A 362 8.50 7.33 -7.25
N HIS A 363 8.30 7.64 -5.96
CA HIS A 363 8.12 9.01 -5.46
C HIS A 363 9.40 9.87 -5.55
N LEU A 364 10.56 9.24 -5.73
CA LEU A 364 11.87 9.87 -5.96
C LEU A 364 12.41 9.58 -7.36
N ASN A 365 12.11 8.39 -7.89
CA ASN A 365 12.71 7.87 -9.10
C ASN A 365 11.87 8.19 -10.35
N ARG A 366 12.53 8.72 -11.38
CA ARG A 366 11.91 8.99 -12.69
C ARG A 366 11.82 7.73 -13.56
N SER A 367 12.72 6.76 -13.37
CA SER A 367 12.58 5.43 -13.96
C SER A 367 11.29 4.80 -13.45
N ARG A 368 10.40 4.41 -14.36
CA ARG A 368 9.04 3.99 -13.98
C ARG A 368 8.99 2.52 -13.60
N THR A 369 9.78 1.65 -14.23
CA THR A 369 9.65 0.20 -14.08
C THR A 369 10.99 -0.54 -14.05
N TYR A 370 10.98 -1.78 -13.57
CA TYR A 370 12.09 -2.72 -13.67
C TYR A 370 11.58 -4.13 -14.01
N ALA A 371 12.39 -4.91 -14.73
CA ALA A 371 12.09 -6.31 -15.01
C ALA A 371 12.28 -7.15 -13.75
N ALA A 372 11.32 -8.02 -13.44
CA ALA A 372 11.42 -8.92 -12.32
C ALA A 372 12.55 -9.94 -12.52
N SER A 373 13.38 -10.14 -11.51
CA SER A 373 14.51 -11.09 -11.56
C SER A 373 14.15 -12.51 -11.14
N ARG A 374 12.90 -12.74 -10.72
CA ARG A 374 12.37 -14.02 -10.29
C ARG A 374 11.01 -14.25 -10.91
N ASN A 375 10.57 -15.50 -10.94
CA ASN A 375 9.20 -15.83 -11.28
C ASN A 375 8.24 -15.24 -10.22
N THR A 376 7.04 -14.91 -10.67
CA THR A 376 5.97 -14.37 -9.82
C THR A 376 4.74 -15.24 -9.99
N SER A 377 4.13 -15.63 -8.88
CA SER A 377 2.82 -16.27 -8.87
C SER A 377 1.71 -15.23 -8.81
N LEU A 378 0.82 -15.27 -9.82
CA LEU A 378 -0.45 -14.56 -9.85
C LEU A 378 -1.55 -15.56 -9.47
N LEU A 379 -2.10 -15.41 -8.27
CA LEU A 379 -3.08 -16.33 -7.70
C LEU A 379 -4.41 -15.60 -7.49
N LEU A 380 -5.50 -16.23 -7.91
CA LEU A 380 -6.85 -15.75 -7.66
C LEU A 380 -7.53 -16.70 -6.68
N LEU A 381 -7.81 -16.20 -5.47
CA LEU A 381 -8.56 -16.91 -4.45
C LEU A 381 -9.94 -16.28 -4.30
N ALA A 382 -10.98 -17.09 -4.10
CA ALA A 382 -12.34 -16.57 -3.90
C ALA A 382 -13.20 -17.47 -3.01
N SER A 383 -13.97 -16.85 -2.14
CA SER A 383 -14.90 -17.48 -1.18
C SER A 383 -15.97 -18.36 -1.83
N ARG A 384 -16.28 -18.10 -3.12
CA ARG A 384 -17.16 -18.89 -3.98
C ARG A 384 -16.61 -18.95 -5.42
N PRO A 385 -17.14 -19.79 -6.31
CA PRO A 385 -16.75 -19.80 -7.72
C PRO A 385 -16.88 -18.41 -8.35
N LEU A 386 -15.90 -18.03 -9.17
CA LEU A 386 -15.78 -16.71 -9.75
C LEU A 386 -15.73 -16.81 -11.27
N ALA A 387 -16.81 -16.42 -11.93
CA ALA A 387 -16.89 -16.41 -13.38
C ALA A 387 -15.84 -15.47 -13.98
N GLY A 388 -15.23 -15.86 -15.10
CA GLY A 388 -14.21 -15.06 -15.78
C GLY A 388 -12.82 -15.07 -15.14
N ALA A 389 -12.59 -15.84 -14.07
CA ALA A 389 -11.28 -16.00 -13.41
C ALA A 389 -10.12 -16.26 -14.40
N ASN A 390 -10.33 -17.16 -15.38
CA ASN A 390 -9.34 -17.46 -16.41
C ASN A 390 -9.05 -16.27 -17.33
N ALA A 391 -10.11 -15.59 -17.79
CA ALA A 391 -10.00 -14.44 -18.68
C ALA A 391 -9.30 -13.26 -17.97
N LEU A 392 -9.62 -13.02 -16.69
CA LEU A 392 -8.95 -12.02 -15.87
C LEU A 392 -7.45 -12.31 -15.75
N CYS A 393 -7.08 -13.52 -15.32
CA CYS A 393 -5.67 -13.87 -15.14
C CYS A 393 -4.87 -13.79 -16.46
N ALA A 394 -5.49 -14.15 -17.60
CA ALA A 394 -4.88 -13.98 -18.91
C ALA A 394 -4.61 -12.50 -19.23
N LYS A 395 -5.61 -11.63 -19.04
CA LYS A 395 -5.45 -10.18 -19.24
C LYS A 395 -4.37 -9.58 -18.34
N LEU A 396 -4.37 -9.93 -17.06
CA LEU A 396 -3.36 -9.46 -16.10
C LEU A 396 -1.97 -9.93 -16.51
N SER A 397 -1.81 -11.19 -16.90
CA SER A 397 -0.52 -11.75 -17.33
C SER A 397 0.04 -11.02 -18.54
N THR A 398 -0.78 -10.79 -19.56
CA THR A 398 -0.38 -10.01 -20.76
C THR A 398 0.01 -8.58 -20.38
N SER A 399 -0.74 -7.93 -19.49
CA SER A 399 -0.46 -6.56 -19.05
C SER A 399 0.86 -6.46 -18.27
N PHE A 400 1.16 -7.45 -17.43
CA PHE A 400 2.45 -7.53 -16.72
C PHE A 400 3.66 -7.67 -17.66
N GLN A 401 3.47 -8.34 -18.81
CA GLN A 401 4.52 -8.58 -19.80
C GLN A 401 4.74 -7.38 -20.74
N THR A 402 3.79 -6.44 -20.78
CA THR A 402 3.89 -5.26 -21.63
C THR A 402 4.85 -4.25 -21.01
N HIS A 403 6.02 -4.07 -21.62
CA HIS A 403 6.99 -3.08 -21.17
C HIS A 403 6.47 -1.66 -21.44
N VAL A 404 6.32 -0.83 -20.40
CA VAL A 404 5.94 0.59 -20.53
C VAL A 404 7.16 1.46 -20.97
N GLY A 405 7.97 0.95 -21.90
CA GLY A 405 9.28 1.53 -22.26
C GLY A 405 9.29 2.51 -23.44
N GLU A 406 8.17 2.81 -24.08
CA GLU A 406 8.15 3.59 -25.34
C GLU A 406 7.11 4.72 -25.38
N GLN A 407 7.03 5.57 -24.36
CA GLN A 407 6.37 6.88 -24.49
C GLN A 407 7.29 8.09 -24.24
N ALA A 408 8.62 7.91 -24.27
CA ALA A 408 9.59 8.99 -24.05
C ALA A 408 10.42 9.37 -25.30
N LYS A 409 9.97 9.03 -26.52
CA LYS A 409 10.64 9.44 -27.77
C LYS A 409 9.82 10.35 -28.69
N SER A 410 8.56 10.65 -28.39
CA SER A 410 7.85 11.75 -29.04
C SER A 410 7.83 12.94 -28.07
N GLY A 411 8.67 13.93 -28.33
CA GLY A 411 8.56 15.25 -27.71
C GLY A 411 7.24 15.90 -28.05
N ALA A 412 6.20 15.58 -27.28
CA ALA A 412 4.96 16.31 -27.18
C ALA A 412 4.41 15.95 -25.79
N GLY A 413 4.39 16.93 -24.89
CA GLY A 413 3.81 16.75 -23.56
C GLY A 413 2.33 16.41 -23.71
N THR A 414 2.00 15.13 -23.62
CA THR A 414 0.63 14.70 -23.37
C THR A 414 0.51 14.50 -21.87
N ASN A 415 -0.27 15.38 -21.24
CA ASN A 415 -0.74 15.20 -19.88
C ASN A 415 -1.52 13.88 -19.83
N GLU A 416 -0.92 12.81 -19.31
CA GLU A 416 -1.69 11.66 -18.82
C GLU A 416 -2.64 12.22 -17.73
N PRO A 417 -3.97 12.08 -17.88
CA PRO A 417 -4.87 12.58 -16.87
C PRO A 417 -4.66 11.78 -15.57
N PRO A 418 -4.73 12.43 -14.40
CA PRO A 418 -4.74 11.70 -13.15
C PRO A 418 -5.93 10.72 -13.14
N ILE A 419 -5.69 9.53 -12.57
CA ILE A 419 -6.67 8.43 -12.44
C ILE A 419 -7.94 8.84 -11.66
N THR A 420 -7.99 10.06 -11.11
CA THR A 420 -9.22 10.67 -10.55
C THR A 420 -10.32 10.96 -11.57
N LYS A 421 -10.09 10.85 -12.89
CA LYS A 421 -11.13 11.11 -13.90
C LYS A 421 -12.06 9.95 -14.25
N LEU A 422 -11.86 8.74 -13.72
CA LEU A 422 -12.80 7.61 -13.93
C LEU A 422 -13.88 7.49 -12.84
N GLN A 423 -13.97 8.45 -11.91
CA GLN A 423 -15.07 8.55 -10.93
C GLN A 423 -15.94 9.80 -11.10
N GLN A 424 -15.84 10.51 -12.23
CA GLN A 424 -16.71 11.66 -12.53
C GLN A 424 -17.20 11.69 -13.99
N ASP A 425 -17.79 10.61 -14.48
CA ASP A 425 -18.72 10.71 -15.61
C ASP A 425 -20.17 10.84 -15.11
N GLY A 426 -20.37 11.94 -14.39
CA GLY A 426 -21.61 12.71 -14.32
C GLY A 426 -21.42 14.11 -14.92
N ALA A 427 -20.43 14.29 -15.80
CA ALA A 427 -20.05 15.58 -16.36
C ALA A 427 -20.84 15.92 -17.65
N GLY A 428 -22.16 15.97 -17.53
CA GLY A 428 -23.07 16.53 -18.55
C GLY A 428 -23.47 18.00 -18.32
N CYS A 429 -22.97 18.67 -17.27
CA CYS A 429 -23.47 19.99 -16.87
C CYS A 429 -22.50 21.17 -17.02
N ALA A 430 -21.23 20.96 -17.36
CA ALA A 430 -20.27 22.07 -17.49
C ALA A 430 -20.24 22.71 -18.89
N ALA A 431 -20.56 21.97 -19.95
CA ALA A 431 -20.65 22.52 -21.31
C ALA A 431 -21.89 23.42 -21.51
N VAL A 432 -22.98 23.15 -20.77
CA VAL A 432 -24.23 23.92 -20.85
C VAL A 432 -24.10 25.32 -20.24
N LEU A 433 -23.19 25.53 -19.27
CA LEU A 433 -22.98 26.83 -18.62
C LEU A 433 -22.08 27.78 -19.42
N HIS A 434 -21.23 27.26 -20.30
CA HIS A 434 -20.42 28.10 -21.19
C HIS A 434 -21.28 28.63 -22.35
N ASP A 435 -22.18 27.81 -22.90
CA ASP A 435 -23.08 28.21 -23.98
C ASP A 435 -24.27 29.07 -23.50
N LEU A 436 -24.68 28.95 -22.22
CA LEU A 436 -25.67 29.85 -21.62
C LEU A 436 -25.16 31.28 -21.40
N LYS A 437 -23.85 31.49 -21.25
CA LYS A 437 -23.26 32.84 -21.16
C LYS A 437 -23.28 33.58 -22.49
N VAL A 438 -23.31 32.85 -23.61
CA VAL A 438 -23.42 33.43 -24.95
C VAL A 438 -24.89 33.78 -25.28
N ALA A 439 -25.86 33.05 -24.72
CA ALA A 439 -27.29 33.27 -24.98
C ALA A 439 -27.95 34.37 -24.12
N THR A 440 -27.31 34.87 -23.05
CA THR A 440 -27.91 35.87 -22.15
C THR A 440 -27.59 37.34 -22.46
N ASN A 441 -26.82 37.62 -23.52
CA ASN A 441 -26.50 39.00 -23.91
C ASN A 441 -27.66 39.79 -24.57
N GLY A 442 -28.89 39.26 -24.54
CA GLY A 442 -30.04 39.86 -25.24
C GLY A 442 -31.33 40.06 -24.42
N PHE A 443 -31.37 39.80 -23.11
CA PHE A 443 -32.63 39.90 -22.34
C PHE A 443 -32.55 40.94 -21.21
N SER A 444 -33.32 42.02 -21.34
CA SER A 444 -33.30 43.20 -20.47
C SER A 444 -34.37 43.20 -19.35
N SER A 445 -34.99 42.07 -18.99
CA SER A 445 -35.95 42.05 -17.88
C SER A 445 -35.87 40.81 -16.99
N GLN A 446 -35.97 41.03 -15.67
CA GLN A 446 -35.96 39.99 -14.63
C GLN A 446 -37.05 38.91 -14.80
N LYS A 447 -38.13 39.19 -15.54
CA LYS A 447 -39.19 38.20 -15.80
C LYS A 447 -38.76 37.12 -16.79
N SER A 448 -37.82 37.40 -17.69
CA SER A 448 -37.35 36.45 -18.71
C SER A 448 -36.39 35.40 -18.14
N ILE A 449 -35.65 35.73 -17.07
CA ILE A 449 -34.71 34.83 -16.39
C ILE A 449 -35.48 33.74 -15.61
N GLY A 450 -36.63 34.09 -15.02
CA GLY A 450 -37.47 33.14 -14.28
C GLY A 450 -38.06 32.04 -15.15
N ILE A 451 -38.46 32.36 -16.39
CA ILE A 451 -39.02 31.38 -17.35
C ILE A 451 -37.93 30.41 -17.83
N VAL A 452 -36.71 30.90 -18.08
CA VAL A 452 -35.57 30.06 -18.49
C VAL A 452 -35.17 29.08 -17.39
N LEU A 453 -35.11 29.54 -16.13
CA LEU A 453 -34.83 28.68 -14.98
C LEU A 453 -35.94 27.63 -14.76
N TYR A 454 -37.20 28.01 -14.93
CA TYR A 454 -38.33 27.08 -14.82
C TYR A 454 -38.31 25.99 -15.90
N CYS A 455 -37.99 26.34 -17.15
CA CYS A 455 -37.83 25.37 -18.24
C CYS A 455 -36.64 24.42 -18.02
N ILE A 456 -35.53 24.89 -17.44
CA ILE A 456 -34.36 24.06 -17.11
C ILE A 456 -34.71 23.04 -16.00
N VAL A 457 -35.47 23.47 -14.99
CA VAL A 457 -35.95 22.58 -13.91
C VAL A 457 -36.93 21.53 -14.48
N LEU A 458 -37.85 21.91 -15.36
CA LEU A 458 -38.75 20.94 -16.01
C LEU A 458 -38.02 19.96 -16.93
N TYR A 459 -36.99 20.42 -17.65
CA TYR A 459 -36.19 19.57 -18.54
C TYR A 459 -35.31 18.57 -17.75
N THR A 460 -34.77 18.99 -16.60
CA THR A 460 -34.01 18.10 -15.71
C THR A 460 -34.88 17.06 -15.02
N ILE A 461 -36.11 17.42 -14.64
CA ILE A 461 -37.12 16.48 -14.11
C ILE A 461 -37.54 15.46 -15.20
N TRP A 462 -37.73 15.91 -16.44
CA TRP A 462 -38.08 15.02 -17.57
C TRP A 462 -36.95 14.03 -17.91
N LEU A 463 -35.68 14.46 -17.86
CA LEU A 463 -34.53 13.59 -18.08
C LEU A 463 -34.32 12.54 -16.98
N SER A 464 -34.63 12.87 -15.71
CA SER A 464 -34.57 11.89 -14.62
C SER A 464 -35.66 10.83 -14.72
N ASP A 465 -36.85 11.19 -15.21
CA ASP A 465 -37.94 10.23 -15.44
C ASP A 465 -37.67 9.33 -16.66
N LEU A 466 -37.06 9.86 -17.73
CA LEU A 466 -36.70 9.05 -18.91
C LEU A 466 -35.60 8.02 -18.60
N THR A 467 -34.62 8.37 -17.77
CA THR A 467 -33.57 7.43 -17.32
C THR A 467 -34.10 6.38 -16.34
N PHE A 468 -35.10 6.72 -15.53
CA PHE A 468 -35.84 5.75 -14.71
C PHE A 468 -36.69 4.79 -15.57
N PHE A 469 -37.34 5.30 -16.62
CA PHE A 469 -38.17 4.49 -17.53
C PHE A 469 -37.33 3.52 -18.39
N LEU A 470 -36.19 3.97 -18.91
CA LEU A 470 -35.28 3.13 -19.71
C LEU A 470 -34.62 2.02 -18.88
N ARG A 471 -34.35 2.25 -17.59
CA ARG A 471 -33.83 1.21 -16.67
C ARG A 471 -34.86 0.13 -16.33
N LYS A 472 -36.16 0.46 -16.28
CA LYS A 472 -37.23 -0.54 -16.12
C LYS A 472 -37.49 -1.33 -17.40
N PHE A 473 -37.32 -0.73 -18.58
CA PHE A 473 -37.57 -1.40 -19.86
C PHE A 473 -36.49 -2.46 -20.20
N GLN A 474 -35.23 -2.25 -19.78
CA GLN A 474 -34.18 -3.26 -19.92
C GLN A 474 -34.41 -4.52 -19.08
N PHE A 475 -35.20 -4.45 -18.00
CA PHE A 475 -35.52 -5.62 -17.17
C PHE A 475 -36.72 -6.44 -17.68
N LEU A 476 -37.51 -5.92 -18.64
CA LEU A 476 -38.73 -6.59 -19.12
C LEU A 476 -38.52 -7.39 -20.43
N VAL A 477 -37.40 -7.22 -21.13
CA VAL A 477 -37.19 -7.84 -22.47
C VAL A 477 -36.42 -9.17 -22.42
N LEU A 478 -35.97 -9.64 -21.25
CA LEU A 478 -35.22 -10.91 -21.12
C LEU A 478 -36.06 -12.09 -20.59
N SER A 479 -37.38 -12.08 -20.78
CA SER A 479 -38.24 -13.17 -20.26
C SER A 479 -39.45 -13.47 -21.15
N LEU A 480 -39.24 -13.83 -22.42
CA LEU A 480 -40.26 -14.51 -23.24
C LEU A 480 -39.61 -15.54 -24.18
N PRO A 481 -40.11 -16.78 -24.26
CA PRO A 481 -39.63 -17.77 -25.21
C PRO A 481 -40.34 -17.58 -26.58
N LEU A 482 -39.57 -17.30 -27.64
CA LEU A 482 -40.08 -17.35 -29.00
C LEU A 482 -40.28 -18.82 -29.43
N LYS A 483 -41.54 -19.23 -29.60
CA LYS A 483 -41.93 -20.29 -30.55
C LYS A 483 -42.64 -19.61 -31.71
N PHE A 484 -42.06 -19.66 -32.91
CA PHE A 484 -42.78 -19.35 -34.14
C PHE A 484 -42.78 -20.58 -35.05
N VAL A 485 -43.99 -21.05 -35.32
CA VAL A 485 -44.34 -22.04 -36.34
C VAL A 485 -44.59 -21.24 -37.62
N PHE A 486 -43.91 -21.58 -38.72
CA PHE A 486 -44.28 -21.14 -40.06
C PHE A 486 -45.15 -22.22 -40.71
N HIS A 487 -46.35 -21.84 -41.14
CA HIS A 487 -47.14 -22.57 -42.13
C HIS A 487 -47.33 -21.67 -43.35
N SER A 488 -47.14 -22.29 -44.51
CA SER A 488 -47.18 -21.75 -45.87
C SER A 488 -48.52 -21.13 -46.29
N PHE A 489 -48.48 -20.26 -47.30
CA PHE A 489 -49.27 -20.27 -48.57
C PHE A 489 -48.89 -18.97 -49.34
N SER A 490 -48.14 -19.07 -50.45
CA SER A 490 -48.62 -19.11 -51.84
C SER A 490 -49.44 -17.88 -52.28
N THR A 491 -48.83 -16.96 -53.03
CA THR A 491 -48.85 -16.88 -54.50
C THR A 491 -47.84 -15.85 -54.98
#